data_AF-A0A1J1IWV7-F1
#
_entry.id   AF-A0A1J1IWV7-F1
#
_cell.length_a   1.000
_cell.length_b   1.000
_cell.length_c   1.000
_cell.angle_alpha   90.00
_cell.angle_beta   90.00
_cell.angle_gamma   90.00
#
_symmetry.space_group_name_H-M   'P 1'
#
loop_
_entity.id
_entity.type
_entity.pdbx_description
1 polymer ?
#
loop_
_entity_poly.entity_id
_entity_poly.type
_entity_poly.pdbx_seq_one_letter_code
_entity_poly.pdbx_strand_id
1 'polypeptide(L)'
;MMMKNLFLIIPLTFVRSDCETVQGCMENDVFYLDGEVVLQYDPCKICNCIGNEVKCSMMTCAKPLPGCVTQKNPEKCCPEILYCGCMIDDKMYEYCADVPSSDPCKYCYCDRNGEVSCDVMTECPEQQEECVYQNSPDQCCPEKLYCGCTNDGQVYHAGEEISSIDSCSYCYCEENGEIRCEMIECPQPQYGCVYYNNPNQCCPEISYCGCMVDGKFYLVGEEVPGPDACTFCFCKAPEVIPCKSKKC
;
A
#
# COMPACT_ATOMS: atom_id res chain seq x y z
N MET A 1 -16.88 -116.99 1.36
CA MET A 1 -15.41 -117.08 1.22
C MET A 1 -14.84 -115.84 1.91
N MET A 2 -14.80 -115.82 3.24
CA MET A 2 -13.69 -116.24 4.13
C MET A 2 -12.36 -115.47 3.91
N MET A 3 -11.99 -114.77 5.00
CA MET A 3 -10.62 -114.45 5.48
C MET A 3 -9.85 -113.36 4.74
N LYS A 4 -9.13 -112.42 5.39
CA LYS A 4 -8.52 -112.44 6.73
C LYS A 4 -8.15 -111.00 7.13
N ASN A 5 -8.37 -110.65 8.40
CA ASN A 5 -7.77 -109.50 9.06
C ASN A 5 -6.24 -109.61 9.05
N LEU A 6 -5.56 -108.51 8.76
CA LEU A 6 -4.15 -108.31 9.11
C LEU A 6 -4.02 -106.97 9.83
N PHE A 7 -3.94 -107.05 11.16
CA PHE A 7 -3.61 -105.92 12.01
C PHE A 7 -2.12 -105.57 11.81
N LEU A 8 -1.86 -104.39 11.24
CA LEU A 8 -0.53 -103.80 11.19
C LEU A 8 -0.46 -102.74 12.30
N ILE A 9 0.26 -103.10 13.37
CA ILE A 9 0.63 -102.23 14.47
C ILE A 9 1.75 -101.33 13.96
N ILE A 10 1.44 -100.07 13.65
CA ILE A 10 2.45 -99.06 13.36
C ILE A 10 2.88 -98.44 14.71
N PRO A 11 4.17 -98.49 15.08
CA PRO A 11 4.63 -97.92 16.34
C PRO A 11 4.45 -96.40 16.30
N LEU A 12 4.04 -95.81 17.44
CA LEU A 12 4.10 -94.36 17.63
C LEU A 12 5.53 -93.89 17.33
N THR A 13 5.74 -93.29 16.17
CA THR A 13 6.93 -92.48 15.93
C THR A 13 6.82 -91.28 16.86
N PHE A 14 7.69 -91.26 17.87
CA PHE A 14 7.98 -90.11 18.71
C PHE A 14 7.97 -88.84 17.87
N VAL A 15 7.01 -87.95 18.11
CA VAL A 15 7.11 -86.56 17.69
C VAL A 15 8.21 -85.96 18.55
N ARG A 16 9.45 -85.97 18.04
CA ARG A 16 10.51 -85.16 18.64
C ARG A 16 10.34 -83.76 18.07
N SER A 17 9.46 -83.00 18.70
CA SER A 17 9.44 -81.56 18.55
C SER A 17 10.67 -81.05 19.27
N ASP A 18 11.75 -80.79 18.53
CA ASP A 18 12.78 -79.89 19.03
C ASP A 18 12.14 -78.50 19.07
N CYS A 19 11.51 -78.19 20.21
CA CYS A 19 10.92 -76.89 20.47
C CYS A 19 12.08 -75.95 20.78
N GLU A 20 12.56 -75.19 19.80
CA GLU A 20 13.51 -74.11 20.04
C GLU A 20 12.85 -73.11 21.01
N THR A 21 13.51 -72.84 22.13
CA THR A 21 13.05 -71.84 23.08
C THR A 21 13.22 -70.46 22.45
N VAL A 22 12.13 -69.91 21.93
CA VAL A 22 12.11 -68.55 21.39
C VAL A 22 11.98 -67.57 22.54
N GLN A 23 12.90 -66.61 22.60
CA GLN A 23 12.90 -65.54 23.60
C GLN A 23 11.75 -64.56 23.31
N GLY A 24 10.97 -64.22 24.32
CA GLY A 24 9.76 -63.43 24.16
C GLY A 24 8.99 -63.23 25.45
N CYS A 25 7.90 -62.48 25.36
CA CYS A 25 7.10 -62.03 26.50
C CYS A 25 5.66 -62.52 26.37
N MET A 26 5.03 -62.82 27.50
CA MET A 26 3.60 -63.13 27.58
C MET A 26 2.87 -61.97 28.25
N GLU A 27 1.94 -61.33 27.53
CA GLU A 27 1.09 -60.26 28.07
C GLU A 27 -0.35 -60.49 27.61
N ASN A 28 -1.31 -60.54 28.54
CA ASN A 28 -2.75 -60.77 28.27
C ASN A 28 -3.02 -61.97 27.33
N ASP A 29 -2.37 -63.10 27.61
CA ASP A 29 -2.47 -64.35 26.82
C ASP A 29 -1.97 -64.26 25.36
N VAL A 30 -1.24 -63.19 25.01
CA VAL A 30 -0.57 -63.03 23.71
C VAL A 30 0.94 -63.14 23.89
N PHE A 31 1.59 -63.94 23.04
CA PHE A 31 3.05 -64.07 22.99
C PHE A 31 3.64 -63.05 22.02
N TYR A 32 4.64 -62.30 22.48
CA TYR A 32 5.38 -61.30 21.72
C TYR A 32 6.83 -61.73 21.58
N LEU A 33 7.39 -61.66 20.38
CA LEU A 33 8.81 -61.89 20.15
C LEU A 33 9.66 -60.78 20.77
N ASP A 34 10.90 -61.10 21.11
CA ASP A 34 11.87 -60.08 21.54
C ASP A 34 11.96 -58.92 20.53
N GLY A 35 11.83 -57.70 21.02
CA GLY A 35 11.79 -56.47 20.22
C GLY A 35 10.40 -56.05 19.73
N GLU A 36 9.34 -56.87 19.90
CA GLU A 36 7.99 -56.48 19.51
C GLU A 36 7.36 -55.47 20.47
N VAL A 37 6.52 -54.59 19.89
CA VAL A 37 5.71 -53.62 20.63
C VAL A 37 4.51 -54.35 21.23
N VAL A 38 4.33 -54.19 22.54
CA VAL A 38 3.19 -54.73 23.29
C VAL A 38 2.12 -53.64 23.37
N LEU A 39 0.98 -53.85 22.70
CA LEU A 39 -0.11 -52.86 22.64
C LEU A 39 -0.70 -52.61 24.03
N GLN A 40 -0.97 -51.34 24.32
CA GLN A 40 -1.59 -50.90 25.58
C GLN A 40 -2.85 -50.08 25.27
N TYR A 41 -3.81 -50.08 26.20
CA TYR A 41 -5.00 -49.23 26.10
C TYR A 41 -4.69 -47.75 26.29
N ASP A 42 -3.69 -47.43 27.14
CA ASP A 42 -3.20 -46.07 27.30
C ASP A 42 -2.20 -45.74 26.17
N PRO A 43 -2.53 -44.81 25.26
CA PRO A 43 -1.66 -44.46 24.15
C PRO A 43 -0.35 -43.79 24.60
N CYS A 44 -0.25 -43.31 25.85
CA CYS A 44 0.97 -42.76 26.42
C CYS A 44 1.91 -43.82 27.01
N LYS A 45 1.47 -45.07 27.12
CA LYS A 45 2.26 -46.16 27.67
C LYS A 45 2.86 -46.98 26.54
N ILE A 46 4.18 -46.85 26.35
CA ILE A 46 4.92 -47.55 25.31
C ILE A 46 5.62 -48.76 25.95
N CYS A 47 5.27 -49.97 25.52
CA CYS A 47 5.84 -51.20 26.05
C CYS A 47 6.50 -52.01 24.93
N ASN A 48 7.68 -52.55 25.21
CA ASN A 48 8.36 -53.48 24.30
C ASN A 48 8.73 -54.75 25.05
N CYS A 49 8.69 -55.87 24.34
CA CYS A 49 9.28 -57.10 24.86
C CYS A 49 10.80 -57.00 24.78
N ILE A 50 11.47 -57.07 25.93
CA ILE A 50 12.94 -57.07 26.00
C ILE A 50 13.39 -58.29 26.80
N GLY A 51 13.88 -59.26 26.05
CA GLY A 51 14.16 -60.60 26.47
C GLY A 51 12.91 -61.37 26.86
N ASN A 52 12.66 -61.49 28.16
CA ASN A 52 11.50 -62.20 28.72
C ASN A 52 10.66 -61.28 29.62
N GLU A 53 10.87 -59.97 29.52
CA GLU A 53 10.20 -58.98 30.36
C GLU A 53 9.59 -57.88 29.50
N VAL A 54 8.32 -57.57 29.77
CA VAL A 54 7.65 -56.41 29.17
C VAL A 54 8.15 -55.16 29.88
N LYS A 55 8.91 -54.34 29.17
CA LYS A 55 9.43 -53.07 29.69
C LYS A 55 8.64 -51.91 29.12
N CYS A 56 8.03 -51.15 30.02
CA CYS A 56 7.19 -50.01 29.66
C CYS A 56 7.82 -48.69 30.10
N SER A 57 7.58 -47.66 29.30
CA SER A 57 7.84 -46.28 29.65
C SER A 57 6.60 -45.43 29.39
N MET A 58 6.46 -44.35 30.16
CA MET A 58 5.42 -43.35 29.93
C MET A 58 5.99 -42.22 29.09
N MET A 59 5.32 -41.90 27.99
CA MET A 59 5.60 -40.71 27.21
C MET A 59 4.97 -39.49 27.88
N THR A 60 5.71 -38.40 27.95
CA THR A 60 5.21 -37.10 28.40
C THR A 60 5.05 -36.17 27.21
N CYS A 61 3.98 -35.37 27.22
CA CYS A 61 3.71 -34.42 26.16
C CYS A 61 4.40 -33.08 26.43
N ALA A 62 4.91 -32.46 25.36
CA ALA A 62 5.36 -31.09 25.43
C ALA A 62 4.18 -30.17 25.79
N LYS A 63 4.45 -29.15 26.60
CA LYS A 63 3.46 -28.11 26.87
C LYS A 63 3.15 -27.37 25.56
N PRO A 64 1.88 -27.12 25.22
CA PRO A 64 1.53 -26.31 24.05
C PRO A 64 2.20 -24.93 24.11
N LEU A 65 2.52 -24.38 22.95
CA LEU A 65 3.02 -23.01 22.85
C LEU A 65 1.94 -22.01 23.33
N PRO A 66 2.34 -20.86 23.91
CA PRO A 66 1.40 -19.80 24.27
C PRO A 66 0.52 -19.42 23.08
N GLY A 67 -0.78 -19.20 23.31
CA GLY A 67 -1.74 -18.86 22.26
C GLY A 67 -2.15 -20.01 21.34
N CYS A 68 -1.69 -21.23 21.58
CA CYS A 68 -2.17 -22.41 20.85
C CYS A 68 -3.29 -23.12 21.59
N VAL A 69 -4.37 -23.41 20.87
CA VAL A 69 -5.47 -24.23 21.34
C VAL A 69 -5.25 -25.66 20.87
N THR A 70 -5.48 -26.62 21.76
CA THR A 70 -5.27 -28.04 21.46
C THR A 70 -6.54 -28.85 21.67
N GLN A 71 -6.65 -29.95 20.93
CA GLN A 71 -7.73 -30.91 21.03
C GLN A 71 -7.19 -32.26 21.51
N LYS A 72 -7.84 -32.86 22.51
CA LYS A 72 -7.51 -34.22 22.97
C LYS A 72 -8.08 -35.25 22.02
N ASN A 73 -7.24 -36.20 21.59
CA ASN A 73 -7.64 -37.36 20.81
C ASN A 73 -7.45 -38.63 21.66
N PRO A 74 -8.50 -39.44 21.93
CA PRO A 74 -8.38 -40.66 22.74
C PRO A 74 -7.39 -41.72 22.19
N GLU A 75 -7.11 -41.71 20.89
CA GLU A 75 -6.22 -42.68 20.23
C GLU A 75 -4.75 -42.23 20.23
N LYS A 76 -4.47 -40.98 20.59
CA LYS A 76 -3.12 -40.41 20.61
C LYS A 76 -2.73 -40.02 22.04
N CYS A 77 -1.46 -40.22 22.38
CA CYS A 77 -0.97 -39.79 23.69
C CYS A 77 -1.05 -38.28 23.87
N CYS A 78 -0.58 -37.53 22.85
CA CYS A 78 -0.45 -36.09 22.94
C CYS A 78 -1.57 -35.36 22.20
N PRO A 79 -2.03 -34.22 22.74
CA PRO A 79 -3.07 -33.43 22.11
C PRO A 79 -2.57 -32.81 20.82
N GLU A 80 -3.48 -32.61 19.87
CA GLU A 80 -3.17 -32.03 18.57
C GLU A 80 -3.41 -30.52 18.61
N ILE A 81 -2.53 -29.73 18.00
CA ILE A 81 -2.72 -28.29 17.89
C ILE A 81 -3.80 -28.03 16.85
N LEU A 82 -4.87 -27.34 17.26
CA LEU A 82 -5.96 -26.96 16.37
C LEU A 82 -5.61 -25.67 15.62
N TYR A 83 -5.18 -24.64 16.35
CA TYR A 83 -4.69 -23.38 15.82
C TYR A 83 -3.82 -22.65 16.86
N CYS A 84 -3.10 -21.64 16.41
CA CYS A 84 -2.28 -20.75 17.24
C CYS A 84 -2.56 -19.30 16.85
N GLY A 85 -2.91 -18.46 17.82
CA GLY A 85 -3.31 -17.06 17.59
C GLY A 85 -4.61 -16.72 18.31
N CYS A 86 -5.29 -15.69 17.82
CA CYS A 86 -6.48 -15.14 18.45
C CYS A 86 -7.73 -15.64 17.72
N MET A 87 -8.78 -15.94 18.47
CA MET A 87 -10.09 -16.27 17.93
C MET A 87 -11.08 -15.19 18.38
N ILE A 88 -11.62 -14.43 17.44
CA ILE A 88 -12.51 -13.30 17.69
C ILE A 88 -13.71 -13.47 16.77
N ASP A 89 -14.91 -13.58 17.33
CA ASP A 89 -16.16 -13.79 16.58
C ASP A 89 -16.04 -14.89 15.51
N ASP A 90 -15.50 -16.05 15.91
CA ASP A 90 -15.22 -17.22 15.05
C ASP A 90 -14.21 -17.00 13.91
N LYS A 91 -13.56 -15.83 13.86
CA LYS A 91 -12.46 -15.55 12.93
C LYS A 91 -11.11 -15.74 13.61
N MET A 92 -10.25 -16.48 12.93
CA MET A 92 -8.88 -16.72 13.35
C MET A 92 -7.96 -15.61 12.86
N TYR A 93 -7.16 -15.06 13.78
CA TYR A 93 -6.11 -14.10 13.52
C TYR A 93 -4.77 -14.73 13.91
N GLU A 94 -3.84 -14.79 12.96
CA GLU A 94 -2.48 -15.23 13.20
C GLU A 94 -1.75 -14.24 14.13
N TYR A 95 -0.62 -14.66 14.69
CA TYR A 95 0.21 -13.77 15.49
C TYR A 95 0.62 -12.51 14.71
N CYS A 96 0.61 -11.39 15.41
CA CYS A 96 0.86 -10.04 14.90
C CYS A 96 -0.11 -9.57 13.81
N ALA A 97 -1.18 -10.32 13.51
CA ALA A 97 -2.20 -9.86 12.57
C ALA A 97 -3.03 -8.73 13.19
N ASP A 98 -3.39 -7.75 12.36
CA ASP A 98 -4.27 -6.65 12.73
C ASP A 98 -5.66 -7.17 13.10
N VAL A 99 -6.15 -6.71 14.25
CA VAL A 99 -7.47 -7.01 14.76
C VAL A 99 -8.33 -5.75 14.64
N PRO A 100 -9.47 -5.79 13.93
CA PRO A 100 -10.37 -4.64 13.81
C PRO A 100 -10.84 -4.13 15.17
N SER A 101 -10.78 -2.82 15.37
CA SER A 101 -11.32 -2.10 16.53
C SER A 101 -12.47 -1.20 16.08
N SER A 102 -13.50 -1.07 16.92
CA SER A 102 -14.58 -0.08 16.72
C SER A 102 -14.17 1.33 17.17
N ASP A 103 -13.09 1.43 17.93
CA ASP A 103 -12.49 2.68 18.38
C ASP A 103 -11.35 3.04 17.40
N PRO A 104 -11.48 4.11 16.60
CA PRO A 104 -10.51 4.44 15.57
C PRO A 104 -9.17 4.92 16.15
N CYS A 105 -9.12 5.26 17.45
CA CYS A 105 -7.89 5.60 18.16
C CYS A 105 -7.17 4.39 18.75
N LYS A 106 -7.67 3.17 18.51
CA LYS A 106 -7.04 1.92 18.95
C LYS A 106 -6.57 1.11 17.77
N TYR A 107 -5.29 0.78 17.79
CA TYR A 107 -4.69 -0.19 16.89
C TYR A 107 -4.50 -1.50 17.64
N CYS A 108 -5.28 -2.51 17.30
CA CYS A 108 -5.25 -3.80 17.95
C CYS A 108 -4.57 -4.85 17.05
N TYR A 109 -3.86 -5.77 17.68
CA TYR A 109 -3.19 -6.89 17.01
C TYR A 109 -3.25 -8.14 17.88
N CYS A 110 -3.12 -9.31 17.26
CA CYS A 110 -2.97 -10.55 17.99
C CYS A 110 -1.54 -10.71 18.51
N ASP A 111 -1.35 -10.81 19.82
CA ASP A 111 -0.02 -10.97 20.40
C ASP A 111 0.49 -12.42 20.31
N ARG A 112 1.77 -12.64 20.66
CA ARG A 112 2.38 -13.99 20.62
C ARG A 112 1.86 -14.96 21.69
N ASN A 113 1.04 -14.49 22.62
CA ASN A 113 0.36 -15.31 23.61
C ASN A 113 -1.05 -15.70 23.16
N GLY A 114 -1.48 -15.28 21.98
CA GLY A 114 -2.84 -15.52 21.46
C GLY A 114 -3.89 -14.62 22.12
N GLU A 115 -3.48 -13.48 22.66
CA GLU A 115 -4.34 -12.48 23.27
C GLU A 115 -4.38 -11.21 22.40
N VAL A 116 -5.52 -10.52 22.39
CA VAL A 116 -5.63 -9.25 21.67
C VAL A 116 -4.96 -8.17 22.50
N SER A 117 -3.93 -7.55 21.92
CA SER A 117 -3.25 -6.38 22.47
C SER A 117 -3.60 -5.15 21.64
N CYS A 118 -3.78 -4.00 22.30
CA CYS A 118 -4.14 -2.76 21.61
C CYS A 118 -3.27 -1.61 22.08
N ASP A 119 -2.71 -0.87 21.12
CA ASP A 119 -2.05 0.40 21.34
C ASP A 119 -3.06 1.53 21.14
N VAL A 120 -2.99 2.55 22.01
CA VAL A 120 -3.90 3.70 21.98
C VAL A 120 -3.13 4.91 21.48
N MET A 121 -3.64 5.56 20.43
CA MET A 121 -3.14 6.84 19.99
C MET A 121 -3.75 7.95 20.86
N THR A 122 -2.91 8.62 21.65
CA THR A 122 -3.35 9.67 22.59
C THR A 122 -3.23 11.07 22.02
N GLU A 123 -2.38 11.25 21.00
CA GLU A 123 -2.09 12.54 20.40
C GLU A 123 -2.17 12.42 18.89
N CYS A 124 -2.77 13.43 18.26
CA CYS A 124 -2.81 13.54 16.81
C CYS A 124 -1.55 14.22 16.28
N PRO A 125 -1.19 13.94 15.01
CA PRO A 125 -0.12 14.68 14.34
C PRO A 125 -0.35 16.19 14.40
N GLU A 126 0.74 16.95 14.51
CA GLU A 126 0.70 18.40 14.52
C GLU A 126 0.04 18.94 13.23
N GLN A 127 -0.90 19.86 13.42
CA GLN A 127 -1.67 20.45 12.33
C GLN A 127 -0.99 21.70 11.79
N GLN A 128 -0.99 21.86 10.48
CA GLN A 128 -0.48 23.06 9.81
C GLN A 128 -1.50 24.19 9.96
N GLU A 129 -1.06 25.37 10.38
CA GLU A 129 -1.95 26.51 10.71
C GLU A 129 -2.83 26.95 9.52
N GLU A 130 -2.33 26.83 8.28
CA GLU A 130 -2.99 27.29 7.05
C GLU A 130 -3.77 26.18 6.32
N CYS A 131 -4.06 25.08 7.00
CA CYS A 131 -4.77 23.96 6.42
C CYS A 131 -6.08 23.68 7.16
N VAL A 132 -7.10 23.32 6.38
CA VAL A 132 -8.41 22.97 6.91
C VAL A 132 -8.46 21.48 7.14
N TYR A 133 -8.79 21.10 8.37
CA TYR A 133 -8.93 19.72 8.79
C TYR A 133 -10.39 19.39 9.09
N GLN A 134 -10.80 18.16 8.79
CA GLN A 134 -12.14 17.67 9.04
C GLN A 134 -12.10 16.45 9.96
N ASN A 135 -12.95 16.49 10.99
CA ASN A 135 -13.17 15.34 11.86
C ASN A 135 -14.10 14.32 11.20
N SER A 136 -13.80 13.03 11.37
CA SER A 136 -14.64 11.91 10.94
C SER A 136 -14.85 10.94 12.11
N PRO A 137 -16.06 10.38 12.32
CA PRO A 137 -16.30 9.41 13.38
C PRO A 137 -15.49 8.10 13.20
N ASP A 138 -15.07 7.80 11.97
CA ASP A 138 -14.32 6.58 11.65
C ASP A 138 -12.79 6.76 11.70
N GLN A 139 -12.32 7.94 12.12
CA GLN A 139 -10.89 8.26 12.21
C GLN A 139 -10.56 8.84 13.57
N CYS A 140 -9.38 8.49 14.08
CA CYS A 140 -8.93 9.05 15.35
C CYS A 140 -8.57 10.52 15.23
N CYS A 141 -7.91 10.86 14.12
CA CYS A 141 -7.37 12.19 13.90
C CYS A 141 -8.08 12.90 12.76
N PRO A 142 -8.17 14.25 12.83
CA PRO A 142 -8.72 15.04 11.76
C PRO A 142 -7.94 14.83 10.46
N GLU A 143 -8.64 14.59 9.36
CA GLU A 143 -8.03 14.49 8.04
C GLU A 143 -7.85 15.87 7.41
N LYS A 144 -6.68 16.09 6.79
CA LYS A 144 -6.40 17.31 6.04
C LYS A 144 -7.26 17.32 4.77
N LEU A 145 -8.17 18.29 4.68
CA LEU A 145 -9.06 18.43 3.53
C LEU A 145 -8.39 19.22 2.39
N TYR A 146 -7.82 20.38 2.72
CA TYR A 146 -7.02 21.21 1.80
C TYR A 146 -6.14 22.17 2.60
N CYS A 147 -5.11 22.72 1.96
CA CYS A 147 -4.47 23.97 2.40
C CYS A 147 -4.88 25.10 1.50
N GLY A 148 -4.80 26.31 2.04
CA GLY A 148 -5.21 27.49 1.32
C GLY A 148 -4.65 28.75 1.95
N CYS A 149 -5.02 29.86 1.37
CA CYS A 149 -4.63 31.19 1.78
C CYS A 149 -5.88 32.07 1.81
N THR A 150 -5.81 33.15 2.58
CA THR A 150 -6.93 34.10 2.71
C THR A 150 -6.55 35.43 2.07
N ASN A 151 -7.32 35.88 1.08
CA ASN A 151 -7.20 37.23 0.50
C ASN A 151 -8.52 37.99 0.68
N ASP A 152 -8.50 39.15 1.32
CA ASP A 152 -9.68 40.00 1.60
C ASP A 152 -10.87 39.24 2.23
N GLY A 153 -10.59 38.24 3.06
CA GLY A 153 -11.59 37.42 3.74
C GLY A 153 -12.18 36.28 2.88
N GLN A 154 -11.73 36.12 1.64
CA GLN A 154 -12.01 34.96 0.80
C GLN A 154 -10.89 33.93 0.92
N VAL A 155 -11.27 32.67 1.07
CA VAL A 155 -10.33 31.53 1.12
C VAL A 155 -10.14 30.98 -0.29
N TYR A 156 -8.88 30.74 -0.65
CA TYR A 156 -8.45 30.12 -1.89
C TYR A 156 -7.72 28.81 -1.57
N HIS A 157 -7.98 27.77 -2.35
CA HIS A 157 -7.23 26.51 -2.26
C HIS A 157 -5.83 26.68 -2.85
N ALA A 158 -4.88 25.87 -2.40
CA ALA A 158 -3.55 25.85 -2.98
C ALA A 158 -3.60 25.63 -4.51
N GLY A 159 -2.87 26.47 -5.24
CA GLY A 159 -2.85 26.54 -6.70
C GLY A 159 -3.96 27.39 -7.33
N GLU A 160 -4.95 27.88 -6.58
CA GLU A 160 -5.97 28.75 -7.13
C GLU A 160 -5.42 30.14 -7.46
N GLU A 161 -5.89 30.69 -8.58
CA GLU A 161 -5.61 32.06 -8.99
C GLU A 161 -6.43 33.04 -8.15
N ILE A 162 -5.78 34.09 -7.69
CA ILE A 162 -6.34 35.14 -6.87
C ILE A 162 -6.49 36.39 -7.73
N SER A 163 -7.62 37.09 -7.57
CA SER A 163 -7.88 38.35 -8.26
C SER A 163 -6.71 39.31 -8.05
N SER A 164 -6.03 39.66 -9.13
CA SER A 164 -4.83 40.49 -9.07
C SER A 164 -5.20 41.97 -8.97
N ILE A 165 -4.41 42.73 -8.22
CA ILE A 165 -4.68 44.14 -7.91
C ILE A 165 -4.59 45.00 -9.18
N ASP A 166 -3.73 44.61 -10.12
CA ASP A 166 -3.57 45.27 -11.41
C ASP A 166 -3.50 44.26 -12.56
N SER A 167 -3.60 44.75 -13.80
CA SER A 167 -3.54 43.91 -14.99
C SER A 167 -2.15 43.32 -15.26
N CYS A 168 -1.11 43.75 -14.56
CA CYS A 168 0.30 43.38 -14.76
C CYS A 168 0.84 42.37 -13.74
N SER A 169 -0.02 41.86 -12.88
CA SER A 169 0.30 40.81 -11.94
C SER A 169 -0.69 39.68 -12.10
N TYR A 170 -0.23 38.46 -11.82
CA TYR A 170 -1.11 37.34 -11.55
C TYR A 170 -0.69 36.75 -10.21
N CYS A 171 -1.67 36.54 -9.33
CA CYS A 171 -1.46 36.02 -7.99
C CYS A 171 -2.03 34.63 -7.88
N TYR A 172 -1.40 33.76 -7.11
CA TYR A 172 -1.89 32.43 -6.82
C TYR A 172 -1.57 32.02 -5.39
N CYS A 173 -2.35 31.07 -4.89
CA CYS A 173 -2.21 30.52 -3.56
C CYS A 173 -1.11 29.45 -3.51
N GLU A 174 -0.10 29.59 -2.67
CA GLU A 174 0.92 28.55 -2.49
C GLU A 174 0.48 27.49 -1.45
N GLU A 175 1.07 26.29 -1.54
CA GLU A 175 0.78 25.16 -0.63
C GLU A 175 1.12 25.47 0.85
N ASN A 176 1.99 26.45 1.09
CA ASN A 176 2.36 26.91 2.44
C ASN A 176 1.38 27.96 3.00
N GLY A 177 0.31 28.30 2.27
CA GLY A 177 -0.68 29.30 2.68
C GLY A 177 -0.29 30.75 2.34
N GLU A 178 0.82 30.97 1.65
CA GLU A 178 1.23 32.31 1.22
C GLU A 178 0.62 32.65 -0.15
N ILE A 179 0.32 33.94 -0.35
CA ILE A 179 -0.06 34.45 -1.67
C ILE A 179 1.21 34.84 -2.41
N ARG A 180 1.46 34.21 -3.55
CA ARG A 180 2.54 34.61 -4.46
C ARG A 180 1.97 35.33 -5.66
N CYS A 181 2.53 36.51 -5.95
CA CYS A 181 2.21 37.27 -7.15
C CYS A 181 3.44 37.35 -8.04
N GLU A 182 3.24 37.12 -9.33
CA GLU A 182 4.25 37.25 -10.35
C GLU A 182 3.90 38.39 -11.29
N MET A 183 4.94 39.14 -11.71
CA MET A 183 4.78 40.23 -12.66
C MET A 183 4.76 39.68 -14.08
N ILE A 184 3.82 40.16 -14.88
CA ILE A 184 3.75 39.83 -16.30
C ILE A 184 4.85 40.57 -17.04
N GLU A 185 5.77 39.82 -17.64
CA GLU A 185 6.79 40.39 -18.52
C GLU A 185 6.21 40.63 -19.92
N CYS A 186 6.22 41.89 -20.36
CA CYS A 186 5.75 42.21 -21.69
C CYS A 186 6.74 41.82 -22.78
N PRO A 187 6.23 41.39 -23.95
CA PRO A 187 7.08 41.07 -25.09
C PRO A 187 7.90 42.30 -25.50
N GLN A 188 9.14 42.05 -25.93
CA GLN A 188 10.01 43.10 -26.41
C GLN A 188 9.38 43.81 -27.63
N PRO A 189 9.41 45.16 -27.68
CA PRO A 189 8.80 45.90 -28.77
C PRO A 189 9.48 45.56 -30.11
N GLN A 190 8.65 45.26 -31.10
CA GLN A 190 9.05 44.96 -32.46
C GLN A 190 9.43 46.26 -33.19
N TYR A 191 10.57 46.22 -33.87
CA TYR A 191 11.03 47.35 -34.67
C TYR A 191 10.04 47.72 -35.77
N GLY A 192 9.76 49.01 -35.89
CA GLY A 192 8.86 49.54 -36.92
C GLY A 192 7.37 49.35 -36.63
N CYS A 193 7.00 49.06 -35.38
CA CYS A 193 5.61 48.97 -34.94
C CYS A 193 5.23 50.12 -34.01
N VAL A 194 3.99 50.58 -34.15
CA VAL A 194 3.34 51.52 -33.23
C VAL A 194 2.43 50.71 -32.33
N TYR A 195 2.47 51.04 -31.05
CA TYR A 195 1.78 50.33 -29.99
C TYR A 195 0.68 51.19 -29.37
N TYR A 196 -0.38 50.55 -28.89
CA TYR A 196 -1.44 51.17 -28.11
C TYR A 196 -1.47 50.59 -26.70
N ASN A 197 -1.48 51.48 -25.70
CA ASN A 197 -1.62 51.10 -24.30
C ASN A 197 -3.11 51.08 -23.94
N ASN A 198 -3.66 49.88 -23.77
CA ASN A 198 -5.00 49.70 -23.23
C ASN A 198 -4.93 49.77 -21.70
N PRO A 199 -5.68 50.65 -21.01
CA PRO A 199 -5.63 50.77 -19.56
C PRO A 199 -6.07 49.51 -18.80
N ASN A 200 -6.72 48.54 -19.46
CA ASN A 200 -7.19 47.29 -18.86
C ASN A 200 -6.31 46.07 -19.17
N GLN A 201 -5.15 46.26 -19.80
CA GLN A 201 -4.21 45.18 -20.13
C GLN A 201 -2.82 45.57 -19.64
N CYS A 202 -2.01 44.58 -19.23
CA CYS A 202 -0.63 44.89 -18.85
C CYS A 202 0.18 45.40 -20.04
N CYS A 203 0.10 44.66 -21.15
CA CYS A 203 1.05 44.81 -22.23
C CYS A 203 0.47 45.60 -23.39
N PRO A 204 1.28 46.47 -24.02
CA PRO A 204 0.86 47.21 -25.19
C PRO A 204 0.54 46.26 -26.34
N GLU A 205 -0.55 46.56 -27.05
CA GLU A 205 -0.92 45.84 -28.27
C GLU A 205 -0.35 46.56 -29.49
N ILE A 206 -0.01 45.81 -30.54
CA ILE A 206 0.43 46.39 -31.82
C ILE A 206 -0.77 47.06 -32.48
N SER A 207 -0.69 48.36 -32.68
CA SER A 207 -1.68 49.11 -33.47
C SER A 207 -1.48 48.86 -34.97
N TYR A 208 -0.25 49.06 -35.45
CA TYR A 208 0.16 48.81 -36.83
C TYR A 208 1.69 48.82 -36.95
N CYS A 209 2.24 48.22 -38.01
CA CYS A 209 3.69 48.23 -38.29
C CYS A 209 3.97 48.87 -39.65
N GLY A 210 4.46 50.10 -39.65
CA GLY A 210 4.59 50.90 -40.87
C GLY A 210 4.45 52.39 -40.58
N CYS A 211 4.13 53.16 -41.63
CA CYS A 211 3.90 54.60 -41.55
C CYS A 211 2.46 54.90 -41.89
N MET A 212 1.87 55.86 -41.19
CA MET A 212 0.54 56.37 -41.49
C MET A 212 0.66 57.81 -41.98
N VAL A 213 0.33 58.06 -43.24
CA VAL A 213 0.38 59.39 -43.88
C VAL A 213 -0.98 59.70 -44.49
N ASP A 214 -1.60 60.79 -44.04
CA ASP A 214 -2.93 61.24 -44.45
C ASP A 214 -4.00 60.15 -44.40
N GLY A 215 -3.95 59.30 -43.37
CA GLY A 215 -4.88 58.18 -43.17
C GLY A 215 -4.62 56.95 -44.06
N LYS A 216 -3.58 56.97 -44.89
CA LYS A 216 -3.13 55.81 -45.67
C LYS A 216 -1.93 55.13 -45.02
N PHE A 217 -1.97 53.81 -44.99
CA PHE A 217 -0.93 52.96 -44.42
C PHE A 217 0.11 52.58 -45.48
N TYR A 218 1.39 52.60 -45.08
CA TYR A 218 2.53 52.20 -45.89
C TYR A 218 3.42 51.23 -45.10
N LEU A 219 3.81 50.11 -45.71
CA LEU A 219 4.74 49.15 -45.13
C LEU A 219 6.15 49.73 -45.04
N VAL A 220 6.95 49.21 -44.12
CA VAL A 220 8.37 49.60 -43.99
C VAL A 220 9.09 49.39 -45.33
N GLY A 221 9.74 50.44 -45.84
CA GLY A 221 10.42 50.46 -47.13
C GLY A 221 9.58 50.90 -48.32
N GLU A 222 8.26 51.09 -48.19
CA GLU A 222 7.43 51.62 -49.28
C GLU A 222 7.67 53.11 -49.54
N GLU A 223 7.47 53.51 -50.80
CA GLU A 223 7.49 54.91 -51.22
C GLU A 223 6.22 55.62 -50.71
N VAL A 224 6.43 56.76 -50.04
CA VAL A 224 5.39 57.59 -49.45
C VAL A 224 5.39 58.97 -50.15
N PRO A 225 4.23 59.60 -50.39
CA PRO A 225 4.16 60.94 -50.96
C PRO A 225 4.98 61.96 -50.15
N GLY A 226 5.71 62.83 -50.85
CA GLY A 226 6.41 63.95 -50.22
C GLY A 226 5.52 65.16 -49.95
N PRO A 227 6.06 66.19 -49.26
CA PRO A 227 5.34 67.43 -48.94
C PRO A 227 4.83 68.19 -50.18
N ASP A 228 5.39 67.93 -51.36
CA ASP A 228 4.94 68.46 -52.65
C ASP A 228 4.92 67.37 -53.74
N ALA A 229 4.35 67.70 -54.91
CA ALA A 229 4.25 66.77 -56.04
C ALA A 229 5.61 66.31 -56.61
N CYS A 230 6.69 67.02 -56.25
CA CYS A 230 8.04 66.82 -56.76
C CYS A 230 8.96 66.11 -55.77
N THR A 231 8.39 65.62 -54.67
CA THR A 231 9.10 64.90 -53.63
C THR A 231 8.46 63.54 -53.35
N PHE A 232 9.29 62.57 -52.99
CA PHE A 232 8.87 61.26 -52.51
C PHE A 232 9.76 60.87 -51.34
N CYS A 233 9.23 60.10 -50.41
CA CYS A 233 9.91 59.67 -49.21
C CYS A 233 9.80 58.16 -49.09
N PHE A 234 10.43 57.56 -48.08
CA PHE A 234 10.25 56.13 -47.79
C PHE A 234 9.84 55.93 -46.35
N CYS A 235 9.02 54.91 -46.11
CA CYS A 235 8.60 54.58 -44.76
C CYS A 235 9.75 53.92 -43.97
N LYS A 236 10.12 54.55 -42.84
CA LYS A 236 11.00 53.98 -41.81
C LYS A 236 10.27 54.07 -40.47
N ALA A 237 9.33 53.16 -40.29
CA ALA A 237 8.39 53.19 -39.18
C ALA A 237 9.02 53.54 -37.80
N PRO A 238 8.35 54.36 -36.98
CA PRO A 238 7.05 54.99 -37.23
C PRO A 238 7.13 56.26 -38.09
N GLU A 239 8.33 56.65 -38.53
CA GLU A 239 8.57 57.92 -39.22
C GLU A 239 8.80 57.74 -40.72
N VAL A 240 8.62 58.81 -41.46
CA VAL A 240 9.01 58.86 -42.88
C VAL A 240 10.41 59.46 -42.95
N ILE A 241 11.34 58.80 -43.65
CA ILE A 241 12.71 59.32 -43.82
C ILE A 241 12.76 60.51 -44.79
N PRO A 242 13.82 61.34 -44.74
CA PRO A 242 13.93 62.54 -45.57
C PRO A 242 13.65 62.29 -47.04
N CYS A 243 12.79 63.12 -47.60
CA CYS A 243 12.27 62.97 -48.94
C CYS A 243 13.34 63.33 -49.99
N LYS A 244 13.26 62.67 -51.14
CA LYS A 244 14.08 62.93 -52.32
C LYS A 244 13.25 63.66 -53.37
N SER A 245 13.90 64.53 -54.12
CA SER A 245 13.28 65.20 -55.27
C SER A 245 13.21 64.26 -56.47
N LYS A 246 12.11 64.33 -57.21
CA LYS A 246 11.94 63.73 -58.53
C LYS A 246 11.70 64.83 -59.56
N LYS A 247 11.94 64.52 -60.83
CA LYS A 247 11.76 65.48 -61.92
C LYS A 247 10.27 65.72 -62.15
N CYS A 248 9.88 66.98 -61.95
CA CYS A 248 8.67 67.61 -62.46
C CYS A 248 9.10 68.57 -63.59
#